data_AF-A0A8S0GPP8-F1
#
_entry.id   AF-A0A8S0GPP8-F1
#
_cell.length_a   1.000
_cell.length_b   1.000
_cell.length_c   1.000
_cell.angle_alpha   90.00
_cell.angle_beta   90.00
_cell.angle_gamma   90.00
#
_symmetry.space_group_name_H-M   'P 1'
#
loop_
_entity.id
_entity.type
_entity.pdbx_description
1 polymer ?
#
loop_
_entity_poly.entity_id
_entity_poly.type
_entity_poly.pdbx_seq_one_letter_code
_entity_poly.pdbx_strand_id
1 'polypeptide(L)'
;MGTAGQRCTTLRRLIAHESVKEEIISRLKTAYSKVRIGHPLEGNLIGPLIDKHSFEAMQDALEQALSEGGRVFGGQRQLQDQFPNAYYVSPAIVEMPEQSEVVCSETFAPILYVIGYNDFEEALRLNNAVPQGLSSCIFTTDVREAEQFMSAVGSDCGIANVNIGPSGAEIGGAFGGEKETGGGRESGSDAWRGYMRRQTNTVNYSRELPLAQGITFD
;
A
#
# COMPACT_ATOMS: atom_id res chain seq x y z
N MET A 1 -10.83 3.96 0.92
CA MET A 1 -11.94 4.91 0.60
C MET A 1 -11.47 6.12 -0.20
N GLY A 2 -10.68 7.05 0.38
CA GLY A 2 -10.32 8.31 -0.29
C GLY A 2 -9.74 8.15 -1.71
N THR A 3 -10.01 9.15 -2.58
CA THR A 3 -9.62 9.12 -4.00
C THR A 3 -10.14 7.87 -4.73
N ALA A 4 -11.31 7.36 -4.33
CA ALA A 4 -11.93 6.14 -4.85
C ALA A 4 -10.95 4.93 -4.91
N GLY A 5 -10.00 4.83 -3.97
CA GLY A 5 -9.03 3.73 -3.93
C GLY A 5 -7.98 3.75 -5.05
N GLN A 6 -7.81 4.88 -5.72
CA GLN A 6 -6.90 5.10 -6.84
C GLN A 6 -5.62 5.84 -6.42
N ARG A 7 -5.13 5.54 -5.21
CA ARG A 7 -3.77 5.89 -4.77
C ARG A 7 -2.94 4.62 -4.75
N CYS A 8 -1.65 4.70 -5.10
CA CYS A 8 -0.71 3.60 -4.88
C CYS A 8 -0.65 3.20 -3.39
N THR A 9 -0.85 4.15 -2.48
CA THR A 9 -0.88 3.93 -1.02
C THR A 9 -2.28 3.66 -0.46
N THR A 10 -3.22 3.22 -1.29
CA THR A 10 -4.58 2.86 -0.82
C THR A 10 -4.49 1.64 0.10
N LEU A 11 -5.19 1.69 1.24
CA LEU A 11 -5.38 0.51 2.09
C LEU A 11 -6.31 -0.49 1.37
N ARG A 12 -5.74 -1.61 0.89
CA ARG A 12 -6.49 -2.68 0.20
C ARG A 12 -6.68 -3.94 1.05
N ARG A 13 -5.82 -4.17 2.03
CA ARG A 13 -5.88 -5.32 2.96
C ARG A 13 -5.90 -4.81 4.39
N LEU A 14 -6.83 -5.32 5.19
CA LEU A 14 -6.90 -5.14 6.63
C LEU A 14 -6.74 -6.50 7.29
N ILE A 15 -5.64 -6.69 7.99
CA ILE A 15 -5.34 -7.90 8.76
C ILE A 15 -5.70 -7.58 10.21
N ALA A 16 -6.78 -8.15 10.72
CA ALA A 16 -7.36 -7.81 12.02
C ALA A 16 -7.35 -9.00 12.97
N HIS A 17 -6.97 -8.77 14.22
CA HIS A 17 -6.95 -9.83 15.22
C HIS A 17 -8.38 -10.33 15.48
N GLU A 18 -8.56 -11.65 15.61
CA GLU A 18 -9.88 -12.27 15.74
C GLU A 18 -10.72 -11.68 16.88
N SER A 19 -10.09 -11.27 17.99
CA SER A 19 -10.80 -10.66 19.13
C SER A 19 -11.50 -9.32 18.84
N VAL A 20 -11.11 -8.61 17.77
CA VAL A 20 -11.66 -7.29 17.41
C VAL A 20 -12.18 -7.23 15.97
N LYS A 21 -11.95 -8.26 15.15
CA LYS A 21 -12.29 -8.32 13.73
C LYS A 21 -13.76 -7.97 13.45
N GLU A 22 -14.69 -8.63 14.14
CA GLU A 22 -16.13 -8.43 13.93
C GLU A 22 -16.58 -7.00 14.32
N GLU A 23 -16.06 -6.45 15.41
CA GLU A 23 -16.34 -5.08 15.83
C GLU A 23 -15.85 -4.06 14.80
N ILE A 24 -14.62 -4.26 14.29
CA ILE A 24 -14.04 -3.42 13.24
C ILE A 24 -14.88 -3.49 11.97
N ILE A 25 -15.24 -4.69 11.48
CA ILE A 25 -16.08 -4.87 10.28
C ILE A 25 -17.41 -4.13 10.43
N SER A 26 -18.09 -4.30 11.56
CA SER A 26 -19.38 -3.64 11.83
C SER A 26 -19.28 -2.11 11.78
N ARG A 27 -18.23 -1.54 12.43
CA ARG A 27 -17.97 -0.09 12.41
C ARG A 27 -17.59 0.41 11.03
N LEU A 28 -16.78 -0.35 10.29
CA LEU A 28 -16.40 -0.02 8.92
C LEU A 28 -17.62 0.00 7.99
N LYS A 29 -18.47 -1.03 8.01
CA LYS A 29 -19.72 -1.06 7.21
C LYS A 29 -20.62 0.13 7.53
N THR A 30 -20.74 0.49 8.80
CA THR A 30 -21.51 1.67 9.26
C THR A 30 -20.90 2.99 8.75
N ALA A 31 -19.57 3.10 8.71
CA ALA A 31 -18.91 4.28 8.17
C ALA A 31 -19.06 4.36 6.64
N TYR A 32 -18.85 3.24 5.94
CA TYR A 32 -18.92 3.14 4.48
C TYR A 32 -20.34 3.47 3.96
N SER A 33 -21.40 3.07 4.65
CA SER A 33 -22.79 3.37 4.25
C SER A 33 -23.16 4.85 4.34
N LYS A 34 -22.38 5.66 5.06
CA LYS A 34 -22.63 7.10 5.26
C LYS A 34 -21.79 7.99 4.33
N VAL A 35 -20.93 7.40 3.51
CA VAL A 35 -20.01 8.15 2.65
C VAL A 35 -20.78 8.85 1.53
N ARG A 36 -20.52 10.14 1.33
CA ARG A 36 -21.07 10.92 0.21
C ARG A 36 -20.29 10.64 -1.07
N ILE A 37 -20.99 10.08 -2.06
CA ILE A 37 -20.48 9.75 -3.39
C ILE A 37 -21.12 10.72 -4.38
N GLY A 38 -20.32 11.35 -5.23
CA GLY A 38 -20.84 12.26 -6.24
C GLY A 38 -19.76 13.14 -6.86
N HIS A 39 -20.19 14.19 -7.57
CA HIS A 39 -19.30 15.06 -8.31
C HIS A 39 -18.21 15.64 -7.40
N PRO A 40 -16.91 15.55 -7.76
CA PRO A 40 -15.80 15.87 -6.85
C PRO A 40 -15.71 17.35 -6.49
N LEU A 41 -16.27 18.25 -7.31
CA LEU A 41 -16.32 19.69 -7.01
C LEU A 41 -17.39 20.10 -5.99
N GLU A 42 -18.26 19.17 -5.56
CA GLU A 42 -19.39 19.45 -4.66
C GLU A 42 -19.14 19.00 -3.21
N GLY A 43 -17.87 18.82 -2.83
CA GLY A 43 -17.50 18.41 -1.47
C GLY A 43 -17.84 16.95 -1.13
N ASN A 44 -18.11 16.13 -2.15
CA ASN A 44 -18.24 14.67 -2.00
C ASN A 44 -16.89 14.05 -1.61
N LEU A 45 -16.92 13.04 -0.75
CA LEU A 45 -15.70 12.38 -0.28
C LEU A 45 -15.14 11.42 -1.34
N ILE A 46 -16.03 10.83 -2.15
CA ILE A 46 -15.72 9.83 -3.16
C ILE A 46 -16.20 10.34 -4.52
N GLY A 47 -15.24 10.59 -5.41
CA GLY A 47 -15.49 10.83 -6.83
C GLY A 47 -15.63 9.52 -7.62
N PRO A 48 -15.64 9.60 -8.97
CA PRO A 48 -15.74 8.41 -9.81
C PRO A 48 -14.42 7.64 -9.88
N LEU A 49 -14.49 6.38 -10.30
CA LEU A 49 -13.36 5.69 -10.92
C LEU A 49 -12.95 6.41 -12.21
N ILE A 50 -11.70 6.19 -12.65
CA ILE A 50 -11.14 6.89 -13.81
C ILE A 50 -11.91 6.59 -15.10
N ASP A 51 -12.33 5.34 -15.31
CA ASP A 51 -13.00 4.91 -16.53
C ASP A 51 -13.83 3.62 -16.35
N LYS A 52 -14.39 3.14 -17.47
CA LYS A 52 -15.16 1.90 -17.57
C LYS A 52 -14.34 0.67 -17.24
N HIS A 53 -13.08 0.63 -17.69
CA HIS A 53 -12.23 -0.55 -17.52
C HIS A 53 -11.88 -0.77 -16.05
N SER A 54 -11.60 0.31 -15.31
CA SER A 54 -11.43 0.28 -13.85
C SER A 54 -12.68 -0.22 -13.13
N PHE A 55 -13.88 0.16 -13.60
CA PHE A 55 -15.13 -0.38 -13.07
C PHE A 55 -15.30 -1.87 -13.35
N GLU A 56 -15.06 -2.33 -14.58
CA GLU A 56 -15.15 -3.75 -14.94
C GLU A 56 -14.15 -4.59 -14.13
N ALA A 57 -12.88 -4.17 -14.06
CA ALA A 57 -11.87 -4.84 -13.22
C ALA A 57 -12.25 -4.88 -11.74
N MET A 58 -12.90 -3.83 -11.22
CA MET A 58 -13.44 -3.84 -9.87
C MET A 58 -14.55 -4.89 -9.70
N GLN A 59 -15.48 -5.01 -10.65
CA GLN A 59 -16.55 -6.01 -10.57
C GLN A 59 -15.97 -7.44 -10.69
N ASP A 60 -15.04 -7.68 -11.63
CA ASP A 60 -14.38 -8.97 -11.80
C ASP A 60 -13.68 -9.42 -10.51
N ALA A 61 -12.97 -8.50 -9.83
CA ALA A 61 -12.32 -8.79 -8.55
C ALA A 61 -13.33 -9.09 -7.42
N LEU A 62 -14.50 -8.44 -7.42
CA LEU A 62 -15.55 -8.74 -6.43
C LEU A 62 -16.22 -10.10 -6.70
N GLU A 63 -16.45 -10.43 -7.97
CA GLU A 63 -16.97 -11.74 -8.39
C GLU A 63 -15.98 -12.86 -8.05
N GLN A 64 -14.70 -12.67 -8.35
CA GLN A 64 -13.65 -13.62 -7.96
C GLN A 64 -13.61 -13.80 -6.44
N ALA A 65 -13.64 -12.70 -5.67
CA ALA A 65 -13.64 -12.80 -4.21
C ALA A 65 -14.85 -13.55 -3.65
N LEU A 66 -16.05 -13.39 -4.23
CA LEU A 66 -17.22 -14.20 -3.88
C LEU A 66 -16.99 -15.68 -4.20
N SER A 67 -16.40 -16.00 -5.36
CA SER A 67 -16.11 -17.38 -5.76
C SER A 67 -15.08 -18.06 -4.85
N GLU A 68 -14.18 -17.28 -4.28
CA GLU A 68 -13.15 -17.70 -3.31
C GLU A 68 -13.68 -17.73 -1.86
N GLY A 69 -15.00 -17.60 -1.66
CA GLY A 69 -15.66 -17.73 -0.36
C GLY A 69 -15.78 -16.43 0.43
N GLY A 70 -15.44 -15.29 -0.17
CA GLY A 70 -15.58 -13.97 0.43
C GLY A 70 -17.03 -13.52 0.60
N ARG A 71 -17.27 -12.63 1.56
CA ARG A 71 -18.56 -11.94 1.75
C ARG A 71 -18.42 -10.47 1.41
N VAL A 72 -19.13 -10.00 0.39
CA VAL A 72 -19.02 -8.63 -0.12
C VAL A 72 -20.09 -7.71 0.48
N PHE A 73 -19.65 -6.53 0.91
CA PHE A 73 -20.49 -5.38 1.26
C PHE A 73 -20.09 -4.18 0.39
N GLY A 74 -21.06 -3.47 -0.19
CA GLY A 74 -20.78 -2.36 -1.11
C GLY A 74 -20.34 -2.82 -2.51
N GLY A 75 -19.65 -1.97 -3.25
CA GLY A 75 -19.11 -2.25 -4.59
C GLY A 75 -20.04 -1.96 -5.77
N GLN A 76 -21.30 -1.58 -5.52
CA GLN A 76 -22.30 -1.35 -6.57
C GLN A 76 -22.07 -0.04 -7.31
N ARG A 77 -22.41 -0.02 -8.60
CA ARG A 77 -22.47 1.20 -9.41
C ARG A 77 -23.46 2.22 -8.82
N GLN A 78 -23.09 3.49 -8.83
CA GLN A 78 -23.84 4.62 -8.29
C GLN A 78 -24.06 5.67 -9.38
N LEU A 79 -25.13 6.47 -9.23
CA LEU A 79 -25.42 7.65 -10.05
C LEU A 79 -25.47 7.39 -11.58
N GLN A 80 -25.62 6.15 -12.02
CA GLN A 80 -25.60 5.78 -13.44
C GLN A 80 -26.74 6.42 -14.24
N ASP A 81 -27.88 6.70 -13.61
CA ASP A 81 -29.02 7.35 -14.25
C ASP A 81 -28.73 8.83 -14.54
N GLN A 82 -27.87 9.47 -13.74
CA GLN A 82 -27.46 10.87 -13.92
C GLN A 82 -26.22 10.99 -14.79
N PHE A 83 -25.27 10.06 -14.63
CA PHE A 83 -23.97 10.06 -15.31
C PHE A 83 -23.70 8.69 -15.95
N PRO A 84 -24.36 8.34 -17.07
CA PRO A 84 -24.29 7.00 -17.66
C PRO A 84 -22.89 6.60 -18.15
N ASN A 85 -22.03 7.58 -18.44
CA ASN A 85 -20.64 7.38 -18.90
C ASN A 85 -19.61 7.72 -17.81
N ALA A 86 -20.04 7.92 -16.57
CA ALA A 86 -19.16 7.99 -15.41
C ALA A 86 -19.36 6.77 -14.51
N TYR A 87 -18.33 6.42 -13.76
CA TYR A 87 -18.27 5.18 -13.00
C TYR A 87 -18.12 5.48 -11.51
N TYR A 88 -19.18 6.00 -10.91
CA TYR A 88 -19.26 6.11 -9.46
C TYR A 88 -19.61 4.74 -8.87
N VAL A 89 -18.97 4.41 -7.74
CA VAL A 89 -19.16 3.14 -7.04
C VAL A 89 -19.22 3.36 -5.54
N SER A 90 -19.99 2.53 -4.83
CA SER A 90 -19.84 2.42 -3.39
C SER A 90 -18.53 1.68 -3.09
N PRO A 91 -17.68 2.16 -2.15
CA PRO A 91 -16.52 1.40 -1.72
C PRO A 91 -16.92 0.02 -1.18
N ALA A 92 -16.11 -1.00 -1.46
CA ALA A 92 -16.38 -2.37 -1.05
C ALA A 92 -15.56 -2.77 0.18
N ILE A 93 -16.19 -3.56 1.05
CA ILE A 93 -15.52 -4.33 2.10
C ILE A 93 -15.79 -5.80 1.78
N VAL A 94 -14.73 -6.60 1.72
CA VAL A 94 -14.82 -8.03 1.44
C VAL A 94 -14.21 -8.79 2.60
N GLU A 95 -15.03 -9.54 3.32
CA GLU A 95 -14.57 -10.40 4.39
C GLU A 95 -14.10 -11.72 3.76
N MET A 96 -12.79 -11.99 3.83
CA MET A 96 -12.18 -13.14 3.18
C MET A 96 -11.85 -14.22 4.23
N PRO A 97 -12.07 -15.51 3.92
CA PRO A 97 -11.67 -16.60 4.81
C PRO A 97 -10.15 -16.74 4.93
N GLU A 98 -9.42 -16.38 3.88
CA GLU A 98 -7.95 -16.42 3.80
C GLU A 98 -7.41 -15.39 2.80
N GLN A 99 -6.08 -15.25 2.71
CA GLN A 99 -5.43 -14.42 1.70
C GLN A 99 -5.26 -15.20 0.38
N SER A 100 -6.35 -15.26 -0.39
CA SER A 100 -6.41 -15.90 -1.72
C SER A 100 -5.81 -15.03 -2.83
N GLU A 101 -5.80 -15.54 -4.06
CA GLU A 101 -5.16 -14.89 -5.23
C GLU A 101 -5.70 -13.49 -5.51
N VAL A 102 -7.03 -13.29 -5.41
CA VAL A 102 -7.64 -11.97 -5.62
C VAL A 102 -7.15 -10.93 -4.59
N VAL A 103 -6.81 -11.37 -3.37
CA VAL A 103 -6.33 -10.50 -2.30
C VAL A 103 -4.87 -10.11 -2.51
N CYS A 104 -4.08 -10.99 -3.13
CA CYS A 104 -2.69 -10.74 -3.50
C CYS A 104 -2.55 -9.86 -4.76
N SER A 105 -3.59 -9.80 -5.58
CA SER A 105 -3.62 -9.04 -6.83
C SER A 105 -4.04 -7.59 -6.59
N GLU A 106 -3.28 -6.63 -7.14
CA GLU A 106 -3.69 -5.23 -7.06
C GLU A 106 -4.82 -4.93 -8.05
N THR A 107 -6.03 -4.73 -7.54
CA THR A 107 -7.10 -4.06 -8.27
C THR A 107 -7.15 -2.58 -7.87
N PHE A 108 -6.95 -1.67 -8.83
CA PHE A 108 -6.85 -0.23 -8.59
C PHE A 108 -8.22 0.44 -8.38
N ALA A 109 -8.96 -0.05 -7.39
CA ALA A 109 -10.34 0.32 -7.07
C ALA A 109 -10.55 0.33 -5.53
N PRO A 110 -11.67 0.87 -5.01
CA PRO A 110 -11.90 1.00 -3.56
C PRO A 110 -12.43 -0.31 -2.95
N ILE A 111 -11.64 -1.38 -3.01
CA ILE A 111 -11.91 -2.67 -2.37
C ILE A 111 -11.00 -2.81 -1.14
N LEU A 112 -11.61 -3.11 0.01
CA LEU A 112 -10.89 -3.46 1.24
C LEU A 112 -11.17 -4.91 1.61
N TYR A 113 -10.17 -5.78 1.45
CA TYR A 113 -10.21 -7.16 1.93
C TYR A 113 -9.90 -7.20 3.42
N VAL A 114 -10.71 -7.90 4.21
CA VAL A 114 -10.53 -8.09 5.65
C VAL A 114 -10.22 -9.56 5.91
N ILE A 115 -9.06 -9.83 6.52
CA ILE A 115 -8.58 -11.16 6.87
C ILE A 115 -8.30 -11.20 8.37
N GLY A 116 -8.62 -12.32 9.01
CA GLY A 116 -8.37 -12.56 10.42
C GLY A 116 -6.97 -13.11 10.70
N TYR A 117 -6.45 -12.85 11.90
CA TYR A 117 -5.26 -13.52 12.43
C TYR A 117 -5.38 -13.76 13.93
N ASN A 118 -4.61 -14.72 14.46
CA ASN A 118 -4.52 -14.96 15.91
C ASN A 118 -3.17 -14.54 16.48
N ASP A 119 -2.07 -15.00 15.87
CA ASP A 119 -0.73 -14.71 16.35
C ASP A 119 -0.08 -13.56 15.57
N PHE A 120 0.65 -12.67 16.25
CA PHE A 120 1.24 -11.51 15.60
C PHE A 120 2.20 -11.87 14.44
N GLU A 121 2.93 -12.98 14.57
CA GLU A 121 3.77 -13.53 13.49
C GLU A 121 2.97 -13.90 12.24
N GLU A 122 1.74 -14.39 12.41
CA GLU A 122 0.82 -14.67 11.30
C GLU A 122 0.45 -13.37 10.56
N ALA A 123 0.18 -12.29 11.30
CA ALA A 123 -0.12 -11.00 10.71
C ALA A 123 1.06 -10.46 9.87
N LEU A 124 2.29 -10.59 10.36
CA LEU A 124 3.50 -10.21 9.61
C LEU A 124 3.66 -11.06 8.35
N ARG A 125 3.46 -12.38 8.46
CA ARG A 125 3.51 -13.29 7.31
C ARG A 125 2.46 -12.91 6.26
N LEU A 126 1.23 -12.62 6.66
CA LEU A 126 0.16 -12.17 5.76
C LEU A 126 0.50 -10.82 5.10
N ASN A 127 1.02 -9.85 5.86
CA ASN A 127 1.47 -8.57 5.32
C ASN A 127 2.50 -8.76 4.19
N ASN A 128 3.52 -9.59 4.45
CA ASN A 128 4.68 -9.79 3.58
C ASN A 128 4.41 -10.76 2.41
N ALA A 129 3.37 -11.62 2.48
CA ALA A 129 3.10 -12.67 1.50
C ALA A 129 2.61 -12.20 0.13
N VAL A 130 2.36 -10.91 -0.07
CA VAL A 130 1.99 -10.36 -1.39
C VAL A 130 3.23 -9.91 -2.16
N PRO A 131 3.19 -9.94 -3.50
CA PRO A 131 4.34 -9.58 -4.32
C PRO A 131 4.70 -8.08 -4.25
N GLN A 132 3.76 -7.21 -3.88
CA GLN A 132 4.00 -5.77 -3.74
C GLN A 132 4.63 -5.43 -2.37
N GLY A 133 5.36 -4.32 -2.29
CA GLY A 133 6.07 -3.88 -1.08
C GLY A 133 6.11 -2.37 -0.88
N LEU A 134 5.02 -1.65 -1.17
CA LEU A 134 5.00 -0.18 -1.11
C LEU A 134 4.89 0.37 0.32
N SER A 135 3.74 0.21 0.95
CA SER A 135 3.44 0.80 2.26
C SER A 135 2.64 -0.15 3.12
N SER A 136 2.92 -0.15 4.42
CA SER A 136 2.25 -0.94 5.44
C SER A 136 2.03 -0.10 6.72
N CYS A 137 1.11 -0.52 7.57
CA CYS A 137 0.92 0.10 8.86
C CYS A 137 0.40 -0.88 9.91
N ILE A 138 0.75 -0.63 11.17
CA ILE A 138 0.16 -1.29 12.34
C ILE A 138 -0.59 -0.27 13.20
N PHE A 139 -1.73 -0.68 13.75
CA PHE A 139 -2.44 0.08 14.79
C PHE A 139 -2.39 -0.73 16.08
N THR A 140 -1.59 -0.29 17.04
CA THR A 140 -1.38 -0.96 18.32
C THR A 140 -0.99 0.04 19.40
N THR A 141 -1.28 -0.31 20.66
CA THR A 141 -0.75 0.39 21.85
C THR A 141 0.42 -0.37 22.48
N ASP A 142 0.75 -1.56 21.98
CA ASP A 142 1.88 -2.34 22.47
C ASP A 142 3.17 -1.91 21.76
N VAL A 143 4.11 -1.38 22.55
CA VAL A 143 5.42 -0.94 22.03
C VAL A 143 6.22 -2.08 21.42
N ARG A 144 6.04 -3.33 21.90
CA ARG A 144 6.78 -4.50 21.41
C ARG A 144 6.32 -4.86 20.00
N GLU A 145 5.00 -4.86 19.76
CA GLU A 145 4.43 -5.10 18.44
C GLU A 145 4.80 -3.98 17.46
N ALA A 146 4.73 -2.72 17.92
CA ALA A 146 5.10 -1.56 17.11
C ALA A 146 6.57 -1.62 16.66
N GLU A 147 7.50 -1.86 17.58
CA GLU A 147 8.94 -1.96 17.27
C GLU A 147 9.25 -3.21 16.44
N GLN A 148 8.61 -4.35 16.74
CA GLN A 148 8.80 -5.57 15.94
C GLN A 148 8.32 -5.36 14.50
N PHE A 149 7.19 -4.68 14.29
CA PHE A 149 6.68 -4.35 12.97
C PHE A 149 7.64 -3.50 12.12
N MET A 150 8.37 -2.58 12.74
CA MET A 150 9.37 -1.71 12.08
C MET A 150 10.77 -2.34 12.02
N SER A 151 10.98 -3.47 12.68
CA SER A 151 12.28 -4.14 12.75
C SER A 151 12.65 -4.86 11.46
N ALA A 152 13.89 -5.36 11.38
CA ALA A 152 14.39 -6.13 10.25
C ALA A 152 13.62 -7.46 9.98
N VAL A 153 12.85 -7.96 10.94
CA VAL A 153 12.00 -9.15 10.79
C VAL A 153 10.50 -8.82 10.67
N GLY A 154 10.18 -7.52 10.62
CA GLY A 154 8.80 -7.02 10.56
C GLY A 154 8.29 -6.87 9.13
N SER A 155 7.66 -5.72 8.86
CA SER A 155 7.15 -5.36 7.54
C SER A 155 8.29 -5.27 6.51
N ASP A 156 8.06 -5.81 5.32
CA ASP A 156 9.00 -5.76 4.18
C ASP A 156 8.69 -4.63 3.16
N CYS A 157 7.79 -3.71 3.51
CA CYS A 157 7.48 -2.53 2.69
C CYS A 157 8.54 -1.42 2.81
N GLY A 158 8.63 -0.56 1.78
CA GLY A 158 9.49 0.63 1.81
C GLY A 158 9.03 1.72 2.78
N ILE A 159 7.74 1.73 3.12
CA ILE A 159 7.12 2.59 4.14
C ILE A 159 6.44 1.69 5.17
N ALA A 160 6.79 1.82 6.45
CA ALA A 160 6.19 1.09 7.57
C ALA A 160 5.79 2.07 8.67
N ASN A 161 4.49 2.14 8.95
CA ASN A 161 3.90 3.15 9.83
C ASN A 161 3.31 2.55 11.12
N VAL A 162 3.31 3.32 12.20
CA VAL A 162 2.63 2.97 13.47
C VAL A 162 1.56 4.01 13.78
N ASN A 163 0.32 3.54 13.99
CA ASN A 163 -0.86 4.35 14.34
C ASN A 163 -1.21 5.48 13.35
N ILE A 164 -0.73 5.36 12.10
CA ILE A 164 -1.13 6.15 10.95
C ILE A 164 -1.25 5.22 9.73
N GLY A 165 -2.27 5.47 8.90
CA GLY A 165 -2.56 4.60 7.76
C GLY A 165 -1.45 4.56 6.69
N PRO A 166 -1.59 3.71 5.66
CA PRO A 166 -0.54 3.49 4.65
C PRO A 166 -0.27 4.70 3.76
N SER A 167 -1.15 5.70 3.74
CA SER A 167 -0.93 6.98 3.05
C SER A 167 -0.17 8.01 3.88
N GLY A 168 0.27 7.67 5.10
CA GLY A 168 1.10 8.55 5.93
C GLY A 168 2.52 8.65 5.38
N ALA A 169 2.76 9.64 4.52
CA ALA A 169 4.06 9.98 3.96
C ALA A 169 4.13 11.50 3.74
N GLU A 170 5.34 12.06 3.79
CA GLU A 170 5.57 13.50 3.65
C GLU A 170 6.82 13.79 2.80
N ILE A 171 6.96 15.04 2.35
CA ILE A 171 8.01 15.47 1.41
C ILE A 171 9.42 15.14 1.90
N GLY A 172 9.68 15.23 3.21
CA GLY A 172 11.00 14.98 3.79
C GLY A 172 11.45 13.50 3.74
N GLY A 173 10.51 12.56 3.61
CA GLY A 173 10.79 11.13 3.53
C GLY A 173 11.11 10.65 2.11
N ALA A 174 11.93 9.60 2.01
CA ALA A 174 12.10 8.88 0.75
C ALA A 174 10.83 8.07 0.46
N PHE A 175 10.14 8.35 -0.64
CA PHE A 175 8.91 7.68 -1.04
C PHE A 175 9.20 6.58 -2.06
N GLY A 176 8.72 5.36 -1.81
CA GLY A 176 8.86 4.22 -2.72
C GLY A 176 8.79 2.90 -1.95
N GLY A 177 8.94 1.79 -2.67
CA GLY A 177 8.72 0.46 -2.11
C GLY A 177 9.69 -0.60 -2.63
N GLU A 178 9.59 -1.77 -2.05
CA GLU A 178 10.39 -2.96 -2.35
C GLU A 178 9.59 -3.98 -3.19
N LYS A 179 10.21 -5.13 -3.47
CA LYS A 179 9.61 -6.24 -4.23
C LYS A 179 9.11 -5.77 -5.61
N GLU A 180 7.92 -6.19 -6.04
CA GLU A 180 7.37 -5.78 -7.34
C GLU A 180 7.01 -4.29 -7.43
N THR A 181 7.05 -3.54 -6.32
CA THR A 181 6.98 -2.06 -6.38
C THR A 181 8.19 -1.45 -7.09
N GLY A 182 9.32 -2.17 -7.16
CA GLY A 182 10.44 -1.86 -8.06
C GLY A 182 11.68 -1.20 -7.43
N GLY A 183 11.73 -0.96 -6.12
CA GLY A 183 12.94 -0.54 -5.39
C GLY A 183 13.32 0.94 -5.50
N GLY A 184 12.67 1.71 -6.38
CA GLY A 184 12.93 3.15 -6.52
C GLY A 184 12.61 3.96 -5.26
N ARG A 185 13.21 5.14 -5.14
CA ARG A 185 12.90 6.14 -4.10
C ARG A 185 12.87 7.55 -4.69
N GLU A 186 11.89 8.35 -4.26
CA GLU A 186 11.63 9.72 -4.71
C GLU A 186 11.43 10.68 -3.54
N SER A 187 11.35 11.98 -3.82
CA SER A 187 11.16 13.06 -2.86
C SER A 187 12.36 13.30 -1.92
N GLY A 188 12.27 12.87 -0.66
CA GLY A 188 13.17 13.31 0.41
C GLY A 188 14.44 12.46 0.59
N SER A 189 15.03 12.56 1.78
CA SER A 189 16.31 11.93 2.13
C SER A 189 17.41 12.24 1.09
N ASP A 190 18.16 11.23 0.65
CA ASP A 190 19.14 11.30 -0.42
C ASP A 190 18.64 10.72 -1.74
N ALA A 191 17.31 10.68 -1.98
CA ALA A 191 16.70 10.21 -3.22
C ALA A 191 17.23 10.95 -4.47
N TRP A 192 17.66 12.21 -4.31
CA TRP A 192 18.33 13.00 -5.36
C TRP A 192 19.59 12.31 -5.92
N ARG A 193 20.23 11.40 -5.16
CA ARG A 193 21.39 10.62 -5.64
C ARG A 193 21.03 9.71 -6.81
N GLY A 194 19.77 9.27 -6.95
CA GLY A 194 19.29 8.52 -8.12
C GLY A 194 19.36 9.32 -9.43
N TYR A 195 19.48 10.64 -9.35
CA TYR A 195 19.54 11.56 -10.48
C TYR A 195 20.97 12.07 -10.77
N MET A 196 21.97 11.56 -10.05
CA MET A 196 23.38 11.96 -10.20
C MET A 196 24.29 10.73 -10.30
N ARG A 197 25.50 10.91 -10.84
CA ARG A 197 26.55 9.86 -10.83
C ARG A 197 27.60 10.15 -9.76
N ARG A 198 27.97 9.16 -8.96
CA ARG A 198 29.08 9.26 -7.98
C ARG A 198 30.43 9.15 -8.71
N GLN A 199 31.42 9.92 -8.27
CA GLN A 199 32.80 9.81 -8.76
C GLN A 199 33.77 9.89 -7.56
N THR A 200 34.66 8.91 -7.44
CA THR A 200 35.74 8.89 -6.45
C THR A 200 37.01 9.41 -7.11
N ASN A 201 37.63 10.44 -6.53
CA ASN A 201 38.80 11.11 -7.12
C ASN A 201 39.98 11.03 -6.15
N THR A 202 41.13 10.58 -6.64
CA THR A 202 42.40 10.67 -5.92
C THR A 202 43.28 11.69 -6.65
N VAL A 203 43.72 12.71 -5.93
CA VAL A 203 44.68 13.70 -6.44
C VAL A 203 45.94 13.59 -5.59
N ASN A 204 46.99 12.96 -6.14
CA ASN A 204 48.31 13.01 -5.53
C ASN A 204 48.99 14.32 -5.93
N TYR A 205 49.23 15.20 -4.96
CA TYR A 205 49.94 16.47 -5.17
C TYR A 205 51.42 16.40 -4.75
N SER A 206 51.90 15.24 -4.30
CA SER A 206 53.33 15.06 -4.04
C SER A 206 54.10 15.01 -5.37
N ARG A 207 55.40 15.30 -5.30
CA ARG A 207 56.33 15.01 -6.40
C ARG A 207 56.83 13.55 -6.36
N GLU A 208 56.29 12.75 -5.44
CA GLU A 208 56.69 11.37 -5.21
C GLU A 208 55.80 10.44 -6.01
N LEU A 209 56.43 9.52 -6.75
CA LEU A 209 55.76 8.38 -7.35
C LEU A 209 56.15 7.16 -6.52
N PRO A 210 55.21 6.54 -5.78
CA PRO A 210 55.53 5.32 -5.07
C PRO A 210 55.94 4.25 -6.08
N LEU A 211 57.08 3.60 -5.85
CA LEU A 211 57.57 2.52 -6.70
C LEU A 211 56.56 1.37 -6.67
N ALA A 212 56.11 0.93 -7.84
CA ALA A 212 55.34 -0.29 -7.95
C ALA A 212 56.24 -1.48 -7.59
N GLN A 213 55.94 -2.16 -6.48
CA GLN A 213 56.53 -3.45 -6.11
C GLN A 213 58.06 -3.48 -5.96
N GLY A 214 58.70 -2.35 -5.63
CA GLY A 214 60.15 -2.29 -5.43
C GLY A 214 60.97 -2.35 -6.73
N ILE A 215 60.33 -2.18 -7.89
CA ILE A 215 61.02 -2.05 -9.18
C ILE A 215 61.51 -0.61 -9.33
N THR A 216 62.81 -0.42 -9.51
CA THR A 216 63.44 0.87 -9.79
C THR A 216 63.47 1.13 -11.30
N PHE A 217 63.05 2.32 -11.72
CA PHE A 217 63.15 2.77 -13.11
C PHE A 217 64.31 3.77 -13.21
N ASP A 218 65.55 3.26 -13.30
CA ASP A 218 66.76 4.07 -13.57
C ASP A 218 66.90 4.38 -15.08
#